data_AF-A0A1G1AB18-F1
#
_entry.id   AF-A0A1G1AB18-F1
#
_cell.length_a   1.000
_cell.length_b   1.000
_cell.length_c   1.000
_cell.angle_alpha   90.00
_cell.angle_beta   90.00
_cell.angle_gamma   90.00
#
_symmetry.space_group_name_H-M   'P 1'
#
loop_
_entity.id
_entity.type
_entity.pdbx_description
1 polymer ?
#
loop_
_entity_poly.entity_id
_entity_poly.type
_entity_poly.pdbx_seq_one_letter_code
_entity_poly.pdbx_strand_id
1 'polypeptide(L)'
;MLEIEIPGCKKLRAAFLVTDYNGTLACDGRLIEGVAPLLCAVAAILEVHVVTADTFGIAAENLRSLPVKLSLLPAGGQDKRKARYVQQLGAGKTIGLGNGRNDRLMLKAAVLGICVIQGEGSSVQTLQAADVVCGSAV
;
A
#
# COMPACT_ATOMS: atom_id res chain seq x y z
N MET A 1 6.82 15.34 0.71
CA MET A 1 5.69 15.46 1.67
C MET A 1 4.50 15.98 0.91
N LEU A 2 3.39 15.23 0.94
CA LEU A 2 2.13 15.55 0.27
C LEU A 2 1.18 16.23 1.26
N GLU A 3 0.63 17.38 0.89
CA GLU A 3 -0.42 18.06 1.64
C GLU A 3 -1.67 18.19 0.77
N ILE A 4 -2.82 17.72 1.27
CA ILE A 4 -4.11 17.81 0.58
C ILE A 4 -5.16 18.27 1.60
N GLU A 5 -5.90 19.32 1.26
CA GLU A 5 -7.10 19.68 2.02
C GLU A 5 -8.29 18.93 1.44
N ILE A 6 -8.91 18.06 2.25
CA ILE A 6 -10.12 17.34 1.86
C ILE A 6 -11.31 18.11 2.44
N PRO A 7 -12.13 18.80 1.61
CA PRO A 7 -13.28 19.56 2.09
C PRO A 7 -14.21 18.70 2.93
N GLY A 8 -14.61 19.20 4.10
CA GLY A 8 -15.51 18.50 5.02
C GLY A 8 -14.92 17.29 5.74
N CYS A 9 -13.61 17.02 5.62
CA CYS A 9 -12.97 15.90 6.28
C CYS A 9 -11.75 16.34 7.11
N LYS A 10 -10.56 16.36 6.51
CA LYS A 10 -9.30 16.61 7.19
C LYS A 10 -8.27 17.22 6.25
N LYS A 11 -7.27 17.90 6.82
CA LYS A 11 -6.02 18.20 6.11
C LYS A 11 -5.13 16.95 6.19
N LEU A 12 -4.89 16.33 5.05
CA LEU A 12 -3.97 15.21 4.91
C LEU A 12 -2.54 15.74 4.80
N ARG A 13 -1.64 15.24 5.64
CA ARG A 13 -0.21 15.48 5.55
C ARG A 13 0.50 14.14 5.56
N ALA A 14 0.99 13.70 4.40
CA ALA A 14 1.62 12.40 4.24
C ALA A 14 3.09 12.55 3.83
N ALA A 15 3.94 11.73 4.43
CA ALA A 15 5.33 11.58 4.05
C ALA A 15 5.61 10.20 3.43
N PHE A 16 4.78 9.21 3.73
CA PHE A 16 5.00 7.82 3.35
C PHE A 16 3.80 7.23 2.63
N LEU A 17 4.10 6.33 1.68
CA LEU A 17 3.16 5.34 1.16
C LEU A 17 3.62 3.97 1.64
N VAL A 18 2.75 3.21 2.29
CA VAL A 18 2.95 1.79 2.59
C VAL A 18 1.95 1.00 1.77
N THR A 19 2.43 0.08 0.94
CA THR A 19 1.59 -0.70 0.04
C THR A 19 1.88 -2.19 0.16
N ASP A 20 0.83 -3.00 0.01
CA ASP A 20 1.02 -4.42 -0.34
C ASP A 20 1.54 -4.56 -1.78
N TYR A 21 2.03 -5.75 -2.10
CA TYR A 21 2.51 -6.10 -3.44
C TYR A 21 1.45 -6.83 -4.27
N ASN A 22 1.20 -8.11 -3.98
CA ASN A 22 0.32 -8.95 -4.80
C ASN A 22 -1.16 -8.69 -4.50
N GLY A 23 -1.99 -8.59 -5.53
CA GLY A 23 -3.38 -8.12 -5.42
C GLY A 23 -3.50 -6.59 -5.32
N THR A 24 -2.37 -5.86 -5.27
CA THR A 24 -2.36 -4.39 -5.16
C THR A 24 -1.57 -3.75 -6.30
N LEU A 25 -0.25 -3.93 -6.32
CA LEU A 25 0.66 -3.46 -7.39
C LEU A 25 0.85 -4.50 -8.50
N ALA A 26 0.60 -5.76 -8.18
CA ALA A 26 0.85 -6.91 -9.03
C ALA A 26 -0.35 -7.86 -9.06
N CYS A 27 -0.50 -8.57 -10.17
CA CYS A 27 -1.42 -9.68 -10.38
C CYS A 27 -0.59 -10.93 -10.71
N ASP A 28 -0.83 -12.04 -10.01
CA ASP A 28 -0.01 -13.26 -10.11
C ASP A 28 1.52 -13.00 -10.01
N GLY A 29 1.90 -12.10 -9.11
CA GLY A 29 3.29 -11.72 -8.86
C GLY A 29 3.88 -10.76 -9.89
N ARG A 30 3.21 -10.48 -11.01
CA ARG A 30 3.69 -9.57 -12.06
C ARG A 30 3.15 -8.16 -11.85
N LEU A 31 4.02 -7.15 -11.94
CA LEU A 31 3.58 -5.75 -11.87
C LEU A 31 2.51 -5.46 -12.94
N ILE A 32 1.45 -4.76 -12.53
CA ILE A 32 0.42 -4.29 -13.46
C ILE A 32 1.02 -3.22 -14.37
N GLU A 33 0.61 -3.21 -15.63
CA GLU A 33 1.05 -2.21 -16.61
C GLU A 33 0.79 -0.79 -16.08
N GLY A 34 1.78 0.10 -16.19
CA GLY A 34 1.70 1.46 -15.67
C GLY A 34 2.07 1.65 -14.19
N VAL A 35 2.14 0.58 -13.39
CA VAL A 35 2.51 0.71 -11.95
C VAL A 35 3.95 1.19 -11.78
N ALA A 36 4.89 0.69 -12.57
CA ALA A 36 6.30 1.11 -12.47
C ALA A 36 6.50 2.63 -12.65
N PRO A 37 6.03 3.27 -13.75
CA PRO A 37 6.14 4.72 -13.90
C PRO A 37 5.33 5.49 -12.85
N LEU A 38 4.18 4.96 -12.41
CA LEU A 38 3.40 5.56 -11.32
C LEU A 38 4.19 5.57 -10.00
N LEU A 39 4.83 4.46 -9.64
CA LEU A 39 5.68 4.38 -8.44
C LEU A 39 6.84 5.37 -8.51
N CYS A 40 7.47 5.56 -9.67
CA CYS A 40 8.48 6.59 -9.86
C CYS A 40 7.95 8.01 -9.60
N ALA A 41 6.75 8.32 -10.11
CA ALA A 41 6.12 9.62 -9.91
C ALA A 41 5.74 9.85 -8.43
N VAL A 42 5.19 8.83 -7.77
CA VAL A 42 4.83 8.89 -6.35
C VAL A 42 6.07 9.00 -5.47
N ALA A 43 7.15 8.28 -5.80
CA ALA A 43 8.41 8.33 -5.06
C ALA A 43 9.08 9.71 -5.08
N ALA A 44 8.75 10.55 -6.07
CA ALA A 44 9.22 11.94 -6.10
C ALA A 44 8.60 12.84 -5.01
N ILE A 45 7.48 12.41 -4.41
CA ILE A 45 6.72 13.20 -3.42
C ILE A 45 6.55 12.51 -2.06
N LEU A 46 6.60 11.18 -2.03
CA LEU A 46 6.44 10.32 -0.85
C LEU A 46 7.56 9.29 -0.80
N GLU A 47 8.00 8.90 0.40
CA GLU A 47 8.83 7.71 0.54
C GLU A 47 7.95 6.46 0.45
N VAL A 48 8.23 5.60 -0.54
CA VAL A 48 7.39 4.43 -0.83
C VAL A 48 7.98 3.17 -0.20
N HIS A 49 7.15 2.48 0.57
CA HIS A 49 7.47 1.21 1.23
C HIS A 49 6.54 0.12 0.67
N VAL A 50 7.13 -0.91 0.07
CA VAL A 50 6.39 -2.12 -0.33
C VAL A 50 6.59 -3.17 0.76
N VAL A 51 5.50 -3.65 1.34
CA VAL A 51 5.52 -4.57 2.48
C VAL A 51 4.79 -5.86 2.11
N THR A 52 5.53 -6.96 2.00
CA THR A 52 4.99 -8.24 1.52
C THR A 52 5.72 -9.44 2.14
N ALA A 53 5.15 -10.62 2.04
CA ALA A 53 5.83 -11.87 2.40
C ALA A 53 6.87 -12.30 1.36
N ASP A 54 6.71 -11.90 0.10
CA ASP A 54 7.55 -12.26 -1.05
C ASP A 54 8.01 -13.74 -1.08
N THR A 55 7.06 -14.66 -0.92
CA THR A 55 7.35 -16.10 -0.77
C THR A 55 8.23 -16.68 -1.89
N PHE A 56 8.22 -16.07 -3.07
CA PHE A 56 8.94 -16.55 -4.26
C PHE A 56 10.06 -15.61 -4.74
N GLY A 57 10.35 -14.51 -4.04
CA GLY A 57 11.37 -13.53 -4.44
C GLY A 57 10.99 -12.65 -5.65
N ILE A 58 9.77 -12.82 -6.19
CA ILE A 58 9.29 -12.14 -7.39
C ILE A 58 9.14 -10.63 -7.13
N ALA A 59 8.71 -10.24 -5.93
CA ALA A 59 8.58 -8.83 -5.60
C ALA A 59 9.96 -8.15 -5.56
N ALA A 60 10.95 -8.80 -4.94
CA ALA A 60 12.33 -8.31 -4.93
C ALA A 60 12.90 -8.11 -6.35
N GLU A 61 12.65 -9.06 -7.25
CA GLU A 61 13.11 -8.96 -8.64
C GLU A 61 12.45 -7.78 -9.37
N ASN A 62 11.12 -7.70 -9.34
CA ASN A 62 10.36 -6.70 -10.08
C ASN A 62 10.55 -5.27 -9.57
N LEU A 63 10.86 -5.10 -8.28
CA LEU A 63 11.03 -3.79 -7.66
C LEU A 63 12.49 -3.31 -7.63
N ARG A 64 13.45 -4.16 -8.02
CA ARG A 64 14.90 -3.91 -7.85
C ARG A 64 15.38 -2.58 -8.43
N SER A 65 14.81 -2.12 -9.54
CA SER A 65 15.19 -0.89 -10.22
C SER A 65 14.24 0.29 -9.94
N LEU A 66 13.25 0.11 -9.07
CA LEU A 66 12.27 1.14 -8.74
C LEU A 66 12.68 1.88 -7.45
N PRO A 67 12.33 3.17 -7.31
CA PRO A 67 12.67 3.99 -6.15
C PRO A 67 11.77 3.68 -4.94
N VAL A 68 11.77 2.43 -4.48
CA VAL A 68 10.94 1.94 -3.36
C VAL A 68 11.75 1.16 -2.34
N LYS A 69 11.31 1.17 -1.08
CA LYS A 69 11.87 0.35 -0.01
C LYS A 69 11.07 -0.93 0.13
N LEU A 70 11.65 -2.07 -0.23
CA LEU A 70 11.03 -3.38 -0.01
C LEU A 70 11.29 -3.85 1.43
N SER A 71 10.24 -4.23 2.14
CA SER A 71 10.30 -4.83 3.48
C SER A 71 9.63 -6.20 3.48
N LEU A 72 10.42 -7.24 3.69
CA LEU A 72 9.94 -8.61 3.73
C LEU A 72 9.42 -8.95 5.13
N LEU A 73 8.16 -9.38 5.20
CA LEU A 73 7.54 -9.82 6.43
C LEU A 73 7.51 -11.36 6.50
N PRO A 74 7.91 -11.97 7.62
CA PRO A 74 7.79 -13.42 7.80
C PRO A 74 6.36 -13.93 7.60
N ALA A 75 6.21 -15.20 7.24
CA ALA A 75 4.91 -15.83 7.15
C ALA A 75 4.12 -15.74 8.48
N GLY A 76 2.82 -15.53 8.38
CA GLY A 76 1.91 -15.45 9.53
C GLY A 76 1.78 -14.06 10.17
N GLY A 77 0.53 -13.70 10.53
CA GLY A 77 0.22 -12.44 11.23
C GLY A 77 0.52 -11.18 10.42
N GLN A 78 0.48 -11.28 9.09
CA GLN A 78 0.80 -10.19 8.15
C GLN A 78 -0.05 -8.94 8.41
N ASP A 79 -1.31 -9.11 8.80
CA ASP A 79 -2.19 -8.00 9.19
C ASP A 79 -1.66 -7.16 10.34
N LYS A 80 -1.31 -7.81 11.45
CA LYS A 80 -0.77 -7.13 12.63
C LYS A 80 0.62 -6.56 12.33
N ARG A 81 1.42 -7.24 11.52
CA ARG A 81 2.78 -6.79 11.13
C ARG A 81 2.73 -5.57 10.24
N LYS A 82 1.89 -5.54 9.20
CA LYS A 82 1.68 -4.38 8.33
C LYS A 82 1.15 -3.18 9.12
N ALA A 83 0.18 -3.39 10.01
CA ALA A 83 -0.30 -2.34 10.90
C ALA A 83 0.81 -1.80 11.82
N ARG A 84 1.62 -2.67 12.43
CA ARG A 84 2.77 -2.26 13.25
C ARG A 84 3.80 -1.47 12.43
N TYR A 85 4.04 -1.86 11.17
CA TYR A 85 4.95 -1.15 10.28
C TYR A 85 4.50 0.30 10.06
N VAL A 86 3.21 0.51 9.75
CA VAL A 86 2.61 1.86 9.63
C VAL A 86 2.73 2.65 10.94
N GLN A 87 2.49 2.01 12.09
CA GLN A 87 2.62 2.66 13.39
C GLN A 87 4.06 3.11 13.67
N GLN A 88 5.05 2.26 13.39
CA GLN A 88 6.47 2.57 13.58
C GLN A 88 6.95 3.71 12.67
N LEU A 89 6.48 3.72 11.43
CA LEU A 89 6.80 4.79 10.47
C LEU A 89 6.12 6.11 10.87
N GLY A 90 4.92 6.02 11.42
CA GLY A 90 4.08 7.11 11.91
C GLY A 90 2.73 7.10 11.19
N ALA A 91 1.71 6.54 11.85
CA ALA A 91 0.37 6.37 11.30
C ALA A 91 -0.23 7.67 10.74
N GLY A 92 -0.12 8.77 11.49
CA GLY A 92 -0.65 10.09 11.11
C GLY A 92 -0.01 10.75 9.88
N LYS A 93 1.04 10.16 9.31
CA LYS A 93 1.76 10.65 8.12
C LYS A 93 1.95 9.57 7.04
N THR A 94 1.24 8.45 7.15
CA THR A 94 1.38 7.30 6.25
C THR A 94 0.07 7.01 5.53
N ILE A 95 0.14 6.93 4.19
CA ILE A 95 -0.94 6.41 3.35
C ILE A 95 -0.79 4.90 3.25
N GLY A 96 -1.88 4.16 3.43
CA GLY A 96 -1.93 2.70 3.23
C GLY A 96 -2.60 2.36 1.90
N LEU A 97 -2.04 1.45 1.12
CA LEU A 97 -2.64 0.92 -0.11
C LEU A 97 -2.68 -0.61 -0.05
N GLY A 98 -3.84 -1.21 -0.28
CA GLY A 98 -3.99 -2.66 -0.16
C GLY A 98 -5.27 -3.21 -0.75
N ASN A 99 -5.42 -4.53 -0.68
CA ASN A 99 -6.52 -5.29 -1.27
C ASN A 99 -6.89 -6.49 -0.38
N GLY A 100 -5.88 -7.26 0.01
CA GLY A 100 -6.06 -8.53 0.70
C GLY A 100 -6.58 -8.35 2.12
N ARG A 101 -7.14 -9.42 2.70
CA ARG A 101 -7.61 -9.44 4.10
C ARG A 101 -6.51 -9.04 5.11
N ASN A 102 -5.26 -9.31 4.75
CA ASN A 102 -4.08 -8.93 5.52
C ASN A 102 -3.81 -7.42 5.53
N ASP A 103 -4.47 -6.61 4.69
CA ASP A 103 -4.23 -5.17 4.64
C ASP A 103 -5.18 -4.37 5.54
N ARG A 104 -6.33 -4.94 5.93
CA ARG A 104 -7.39 -4.23 6.67
C ARG A 104 -6.90 -3.42 7.89
N LEU A 105 -5.94 -3.96 8.66
CA LEU A 105 -5.44 -3.29 9.86
C LEU A 105 -4.45 -2.16 9.51
N MET A 106 -3.70 -2.32 8.43
CA MET A 106 -2.81 -1.29 7.89
C MET A 106 -3.63 -0.11 7.36
N LEU A 107 -4.65 -0.38 6.55
CA LEU A 107 -5.52 0.66 6.00
C LEU A 107 -6.24 1.43 7.09
N LYS A 108 -6.79 0.73 8.09
CA LYS A 108 -7.46 1.35 9.24
C LYS A 108 -6.54 2.22 10.09
N ALA A 109 -5.24 1.89 10.14
CA ALA A 109 -4.27 2.61 10.95
C ALA A 109 -3.70 3.85 10.24
N ALA A 110 -3.65 3.83 8.90
CA ALA A 110 -3.07 4.89 8.09
C ALA A 110 -3.85 6.22 8.24
N VAL A 111 -3.18 7.35 7.97
CA VAL A 111 -3.87 8.65 7.89
C VAL A 111 -4.82 8.70 6.70
N LEU A 112 -4.56 7.90 5.66
CA LEU A 112 -5.47 7.62 4.57
C LEU A 112 -5.31 6.16 4.16
N GLY A 113 -6.36 5.36 4.31
CA GLY A 113 -6.42 3.98 3.82
C GLY A 113 -7.09 3.89 2.46
N ILE A 114 -6.41 3.34 1.45
CA ILE A 114 -6.92 3.15 0.10
C ILE A 114 -7.02 1.65 -0.19
N CYS A 115 -8.23 1.19 -0.51
CA CYS A 115 -8.47 -0.16 -0.99
C CYS A 115 -8.53 -0.16 -2.51
N VAL A 116 -7.77 -1.03 -3.18
CA VAL A 116 -7.91 -1.30 -4.62
C VAL A 116 -8.67 -2.59 -4.83
N ILE A 117 -9.62 -2.61 -5.76
CA ILE A 117 -10.40 -3.81 -6.08
C ILE A 117 -9.61 -4.74 -7.01
N GLN A 118 -8.98 -4.19 -8.04
CA GLN A 118 -8.28 -4.96 -9.09
C GLN A 118 -9.18 -5.99 -9.79
N GLY A 119 -8.60 -6.80 -10.68
CA GLY A 119 -9.35 -7.80 -11.46
C GLY A 119 -9.85 -9.01 -10.67
N GLU A 120 -9.21 -9.33 -9.54
CA GLU A 120 -9.55 -10.50 -8.70
C GLU A 120 -10.59 -10.17 -7.59
N GLY A 121 -10.98 -8.90 -7.47
CA GLY A 121 -11.78 -8.42 -6.35
C GLY A 121 -10.93 -8.11 -5.11
N SER A 122 -11.59 -7.62 -4.06
CA SER A 122 -10.95 -7.25 -2.80
C SER A 122 -11.68 -7.82 -1.59
N SER A 123 -10.96 -7.95 -0.48
CA SER A 123 -11.57 -8.39 0.76
C SER A 123 -12.59 -7.36 1.25
N VAL A 124 -13.83 -7.81 1.53
CA VAL A 124 -14.88 -6.96 2.15
C VAL A 124 -14.37 -6.31 3.43
N GLN A 125 -13.55 -7.01 4.22
CA GLN A 125 -12.98 -6.47 5.45
C GLN A 125 -11.98 -5.34 5.20
N THR A 126 -11.25 -5.38 4.10
CA THR A 126 -10.30 -4.34 3.68
C THR A 126 -11.04 -3.15 3.08
N LEU A 127 -12.06 -3.43 2.26
CA LEU A 127 -12.97 -2.41 1.71
C LEU A 127 -13.63 -1.59 2.82
N GLN A 128 -14.19 -2.26 3.85
CA GLN A 128 -14.83 -1.59 4.99
C GLN A 128 -13.84 -0.85 5.91
N ALA A 129 -12.55 -1.17 5.85
CA ALA A 129 -11.51 -0.54 6.66
C ALA A 129 -10.85 0.66 5.98
N ALA A 130 -11.10 0.87 4.69
CA ALA A 130 -10.50 1.93 3.90
C ALA A 130 -11.35 3.23 3.95
N ASP A 131 -10.68 4.35 3.73
CA ASP A 131 -11.31 5.66 3.53
C ASP A 131 -11.77 5.83 2.07
N VAL A 132 -11.01 5.27 1.12
CA VAL A 132 -11.25 5.38 -0.33
C VAL A 132 -11.15 4.00 -0.97
N VAL A 133 -12.03 3.75 -1.95
CA VAL A 133 -12.00 2.54 -2.78
C VAL A 133 -11.76 2.93 -4.23
N CYS A 134 -10.76 2.31 -4.85
CA CYS A 134 -10.40 2.49 -6.25
C CYS A 134 -10.62 1.18 -7.01
N GLY A 135 -11.01 1.27 -8.28
CA GLY A 135 -11.12 0.08 -9.13
C GLY A 135 -9.75 -0.58 -9.39
N SER A 136 -8.70 0.23 -9.47
CA SER A 136 -7.36 -0.13 -9.91
C SER A 136 -6.31 0.73 -9.18
N ALA A 137 -5.06 0.26 -9.15
CA ALA A 137 -3.91 1.01 -8.63
C ALA A 137 -3.36 2.03 -9.64
N VAL A 138 -3.66 1.85 -10.94
CA VAL A 138 -3.37 2.79 -12.04
C VAL A 138 -4.64 3.44 -12.56
#